data_AF-A0A3D4YBS2-F1
#
_entry.id   AF-A0A3D4YBS2-F1
#
_cell.length_a   1.000
_cell.length_b   1.000
_cell.length_c   1.000
_cell.angle_alpha   90.00
_cell.angle_beta   90.00
_cell.angle_gamma   90.00
#
_symmetry.space_group_name_H-M   'P 1'
#
loop_
_entity.id
_entity.type
_entity.pdbx_description
1 polymer ?
#
loop_
_entity_poly.entity_id
_entity_poly.type
_entity_poly.pdbx_seq_one_letter_code
_entity_poly.pdbx_strand_id
1 'polypeptide(L)'
;MTDDQKKRQTLGLRSVPDYIKKLQELKTAASVVEKTQEVAPQGQDIRQPYYKRESVQKALVWLYETFPKCFAPREQKPLKISITDDIFDYLLNAENKETLPSKSAIRKALTTYTHNRFYLKECVLDAYRIDLNGDKTTTITQQEAEYAKEIFDRYSAAFKEKKKLKHREKRQEKFNRQPLKR
;
A
#
# COMPACT_ATOMS: atom_id res chain seq x y z
N MET A 1 41.43 46.06 23.87
CA MET A 1 40.39 47.01 23.45
C MET A 1 39.75 46.50 22.18
N THR A 2 38.43 46.52 22.15
CA THR A 2 37.45 46.40 21.04
C THR A 2 37.67 47.48 19.95
N ASP A 3 36.94 47.60 18.82
CA ASP A 3 35.91 46.85 18.04
C ASP A 3 35.88 47.49 16.63
N ASP A 4 35.18 47.10 15.57
CA ASP A 4 34.49 45.89 15.02
C ASP A 4 34.52 46.16 13.48
N GLN A 5 33.80 45.35 12.71
CA GLN A 5 33.27 45.65 11.37
C GLN A 5 34.19 45.28 10.20
N LYS A 6 33.86 44.24 9.41
CA LYS A 6 32.68 44.07 8.52
C LYS A 6 32.70 45.08 7.36
N LYS A 7 32.28 44.75 6.14
CA LYS A 7 31.50 43.59 5.66
C LYS A 7 31.79 43.35 4.16
N ARG A 8 31.58 42.12 3.68
CA ARG A 8 31.56 41.81 2.24
C ARG A 8 30.47 42.64 1.55
N GLN A 9 30.75 43.26 0.40
CA GLN A 9 29.70 43.92 -0.38
C GLN A 9 28.71 42.91 -0.97
N THR A 10 27.42 43.26 -0.92
CA THR A 10 26.30 42.39 -1.28
C THR A 10 25.49 42.96 -2.44
N LEU A 11 25.23 42.11 -3.44
CA LEU A 11 24.07 42.11 -4.34
C LEU A 11 23.51 43.48 -4.80
N GLY A 12 23.99 43.96 -5.93
CA GLY A 12 23.44 45.15 -6.59
C GLY A 12 22.15 44.87 -7.36
N LEU A 13 20.99 44.90 -6.70
CA LEU A 13 19.72 45.26 -7.35
C LEU A 13 19.47 46.76 -7.14
N ARG A 14 19.57 47.55 -8.21
CA ARG A 14 19.52 49.03 -8.16
C ARG A 14 18.22 49.61 -8.76
N SER A 15 17.05 49.04 -8.44
CA SER A 15 15.76 49.67 -8.76
C SER A 15 14.61 49.06 -7.96
N VAL A 16 13.81 49.90 -7.29
CA VAL A 16 12.61 49.45 -6.56
C VAL A 16 11.50 48.93 -7.49
N PRO A 17 11.25 49.49 -8.70
CA PRO A 17 10.30 48.94 -9.66
C PRO A 17 10.58 47.48 -10.07
N ASP A 18 11.85 47.10 -10.27
CA ASP A 18 12.22 45.75 -10.70
C ASP A 18 11.93 44.68 -9.64
N TYR A 19 12.00 45.05 -8.36
CA TYR A 19 11.62 44.15 -7.27
C TYR A 19 10.12 43.86 -7.26
N ILE A 20 9.28 44.88 -7.50
CA ILE A 20 7.82 44.70 -7.59
C ILE A 20 7.46 43.87 -8.83
N LYS A 21 8.11 44.13 -9.97
CA LYS A 21 7.93 43.36 -11.20
C LYS A 21 8.29 41.88 -11.01
N LYS A 22 9.42 41.59 -10.35
CA LYS A 22 9.83 40.22 -10.03
C LYS A 22 8.88 39.51 -9.06
N LEU A 23 8.29 40.22 -8.11
CA LEU A 23 7.24 39.67 -7.22
C LEU A 23 5.92 39.39 -7.95
N GLN A 24 5.57 40.19 -8.97
CA GLN A 24 4.42 39.92 -9.83
C GLN A 24 4.68 38.71 -10.74
N GLU A 25 5.85 38.64 -11.39
CA GLU A 25 6.26 37.50 -12.23
C GLU A 25 6.25 36.18 -11.46
N LEU A 26 6.71 36.16 -10.20
CA LEU A 26 6.63 34.98 -9.33
C LEU A 26 5.19 34.58 -8.96
N LYS A 27 4.27 35.55 -8.80
CA LYS A 27 2.84 35.25 -8.59
C LYS A 27 2.17 34.71 -9.87
N THR A 28 2.48 35.28 -11.02
CA THR A 28 1.93 34.82 -12.31
C THR A 28 2.46 33.44 -12.68
N ALA A 29 3.74 33.15 -12.39
CA ALA A 29 4.32 31.81 -12.56
C ALA A 29 3.63 30.76 -11.67
N ALA A 30 3.23 31.13 -10.44
CA ALA A 30 2.45 30.24 -9.57
C ALA A 30 1.03 29.95 -10.10
N SER A 31 0.39 30.89 -10.81
CA SER A 31 -0.96 30.70 -11.37
C SER A 31 -1.04 29.94 -12.70
N VAL A 32 0.08 29.68 -13.38
CA VAL A 32 0.10 29.02 -14.71
C VAL A 32 0.41 27.52 -14.62
N VAL A 33 0.69 26.98 -13.42
CA VAL A 33 0.91 25.54 -13.19
C VAL A 33 -0.39 24.78 -12.85
N GLU A 34 -1.55 25.44 -12.89
CA GLU A 34 -2.88 24.80 -12.75
C GLU A 34 -3.32 23.96 -13.97
N LYS A 35 -2.47 23.04 -14.45
CA LYS A 35 -2.95 21.84 -15.16
C LYS A 35 -2.03 20.61 -15.12
N THR A 36 -1.22 20.46 -14.08
CA THR A 36 -0.78 19.12 -13.66
C THR A 36 -1.69 18.67 -12.53
N GLN A 37 -2.35 17.52 -12.68
CA GLN A 37 -3.23 16.99 -11.63
C GLN A 37 -2.39 16.43 -10.47
N GLU A 38 -1.91 17.33 -9.62
CA GLU A 38 -1.49 16.98 -8.26
C GLU A 38 -2.71 16.47 -7.49
N VAL A 39 -2.89 15.14 -7.48
CA VAL A 39 -3.74 14.50 -6.48
C VAL A 39 -2.98 14.62 -5.16
N ALA A 40 -3.18 15.75 -4.47
CA ALA A 40 -2.69 15.98 -3.13
C ALA A 40 -2.96 14.74 -2.25
N PRO A 41 -2.01 14.32 -1.39
CA PRO A 41 -2.15 13.10 -0.60
C PRO A 41 -3.35 13.25 0.32
N GLN A 42 -4.49 12.68 -0.08
CA GLN A 42 -5.74 12.86 0.63
C GLN A 42 -5.57 12.40 2.07
N GLY A 43 -6.04 13.26 2.99
CA GLY A 43 -5.67 13.23 4.40
C GLY A 43 -5.74 11.84 5.02
N GLN A 44 -4.78 11.56 5.92
CA GLN A 44 -4.61 10.26 6.55
C GLN A 44 -5.92 9.75 7.14
N ASP A 45 -6.55 8.86 6.39
CA ASP A 45 -7.89 8.34 6.66
C ASP A 45 -7.83 7.43 7.89
N ILE A 46 -8.21 7.96 9.06
CA ILE A 46 -8.24 7.21 10.33
C ILE A 46 -9.28 6.07 10.30
N ARG A 47 -10.04 5.91 9.19
CA ARG A 47 -10.92 4.77 8.94
C ARG A 47 -10.12 3.47 8.91
N GLN A 48 -10.64 2.48 9.64
CA GLN A 48 -10.04 1.16 9.88
C GLN A 48 -9.26 0.56 8.69
N PRO A 49 -8.13 -0.13 8.98
CA PRO A 49 -7.23 -0.65 7.95
C PRO A 49 -8.00 -1.54 6.97
N TYR A 50 -7.72 -1.36 5.68
CA TYR A 50 -8.59 -1.79 4.57
C TYR A 50 -9.02 -3.27 4.65
N TYR A 51 -8.17 -4.17 5.11
CA TYR A 51 -8.46 -5.61 5.27
C TYR A 51 -9.57 -5.94 6.30
N LYS A 52 -9.96 -4.98 7.16
CA LYS A 52 -11.08 -5.09 8.10
C LYS A 52 -12.41 -4.60 7.53
N ARG A 53 -12.41 -3.95 6.37
CA ARG A 53 -13.64 -3.41 5.77
C ARG A 53 -14.41 -4.56 5.13
N GLU A 54 -15.68 -4.74 5.49
CA GLU A 54 -16.50 -5.85 4.99
C GLU A 54 -16.55 -5.92 3.46
N SER A 55 -16.58 -4.77 2.78
CA SER A 55 -16.55 -4.70 1.31
C SER A 55 -15.28 -5.29 0.70
N VAL A 56 -14.13 -5.21 1.40
CA VAL A 56 -12.86 -5.82 0.97
C VAL A 56 -12.87 -7.32 1.24
N GLN A 57 -13.49 -7.77 2.33
CA GLN A 57 -13.66 -9.19 2.63
C GLN A 57 -14.63 -9.87 1.64
N LYS A 58 -15.77 -9.23 1.34
CA LYS A 58 -16.72 -9.68 0.30
C LYS A 58 -16.05 -9.76 -1.07
N ALA A 59 -15.23 -8.76 -1.44
CA ALA A 59 -14.45 -8.80 -2.68
C ALA A 59 -13.41 -9.93 -2.71
N LEU A 60 -12.75 -10.26 -1.59
CA LEU A 60 -11.85 -11.41 -1.50
C LEU A 60 -12.58 -12.74 -1.65
N VAL A 61 -13.72 -12.91 -0.99
CA VAL A 61 -14.57 -14.12 -1.11
C VAL A 61 -15.02 -14.31 -2.55
N TRP A 62 -15.54 -13.25 -3.19
CA TRP A 62 -15.92 -13.28 -4.61
C TRP A 62 -14.77 -13.66 -5.55
N LEU A 63 -13.54 -13.18 -5.29
CA LEU A 63 -12.36 -13.59 -6.06
C LEU A 63 -12.03 -15.07 -5.91
N TYR A 64 -12.17 -15.65 -4.70
CA TYR A 64 -11.96 -17.09 -4.47
C TYR A 64 -13.03 -17.95 -5.14
N GLU A 65 -14.28 -17.50 -5.14
CA GLU A 65 -15.41 -18.22 -5.76
C GLU A 65 -15.38 -18.15 -7.29
N THR A 66 -15.04 -16.98 -7.85
CA THR A 66 -15.04 -16.74 -9.31
C THR A 66 -13.79 -17.30 -9.98
N PHE A 67 -12.63 -17.22 -9.33
CA PHE A 67 -11.32 -17.57 -9.93
C PHE A 67 -10.50 -18.54 -9.06
N PRO A 68 -11.04 -19.73 -8.70
CA PRO A 68 -10.43 -20.66 -7.75
C PRO A 68 -9.08 -21.26 -8.21
N LYS A 69 -8.77 -21.20 -9.52
CA LYS A 69 -7.47 -21.66 -10.06
C LYS A 69 -6.32 -20.69 -9.74
N CYS A 70 -6.64 -19.39 -9.70
CA CYS A 70 -5.72 -18.28 -9.51
C CYS A 70 -5.64 -17.85 -8.02
N PHE A 71 -6.80 -17.66 -7.38
CA PHE A 71 -6.91 -17.18 -6.01
C PHE A 71 -7.27 -18.33 -5.07
N ALA A 72 -6.45 -18.55 -4.03
CA ALA A 72 -6.74 -19.48 -2.96
C ALA A 72 -6.43 -18.86 -1.58
N PRO A 73 -7.20 -19.18 -0.52
CA PRO A 73 -7.05 -18.53 0.78
C PRO A 73 -5.82 -18.98 1.59
N ARG A 74 -5.20 -20.12 1.25
CA ARG A 74 -4.01 -20.68 1.94
C ARG A 74 -2.80 -20.86 1.03
N GLU A 75 -3.02 -21.20 -0.23
CA GLU A 75 -1.98 -21.48 -1.23
C GLU A 75 -1.96 -20.33 -2.25
N GLN A 76 -1.57 -19.15 -1.78
CA GLN A 76 -1.60 -17.93 -2.59
C GLN A 76 -0.48 -17.95 -3.62
N LYS A 77 -0.82 -18.20 -4.88
CA LYS A 77 0.15 -18.26 -5.98
C LYS A 77 0.51 -16.86 -6.49
N PRO A 78 1.71 -16.66 -7.06
CA PRO A 78 2.10 -15.38 -7.66
C PRO A 78 1.17 -14.95 -8.80
N LEU A 79 0.73 -13.69 -8.79
CA LEU A 79 -0.22 -13.18 -9.77
C LEU A 79 0.48 -12.61 -11.02
N LYS A 80 -0.17 -12.75 -12.18
CA LYS A 80 0.16 -12.03 -13.43
C LYS A 80 0.21 -10.51 -13.18
N ILE A 81 1.11 -9.83 -13.87
CA ILE A 81 1.19 -8.35 -13.86
C ILE A 81 -0.07 -7.78 -14.54
N SER A 82 -0.64 -6.72 -13.99
CA SER A 82 -1.90 -6.10 -14.45
C SER A 82 -3.15 -6.99 -14.39
N ILE A 83 -3.16 -8.03 -13.56
CA ILE A 83 -4.34 -8.88 -13.27
C ILE A 83 -5.58 -8.08 -12.81
N THR A 84 -5.39 -6.86 -12.28
CA THR A 84 -6.47 -5.93 -11.94
C THR A 84 -7.36 -5.60 -13.13
N ASP A 85 -6.75 -5.50 -14.31
CA ASP A 85 -7.40 -4.95 -15.50
C ASP A 85 -8.14 -6.08 -16.21
N ASP A 86 -7.52 -7.27 -16.31
CA ASP A 86 -8.19 -8.53 -16.69
C ASP A 86 -9.47 -8.76 -15.86
N ILE A 87 -9.42 -8.52 -14.54
CA ILE A 87 -10.58 -8.62 -13.64
C ILE A 87 -11.62 -7.53 -13.96
N PHE A 88 -11.21 -6.30 -14.27
CA PHE A 88 -12.16 -5.24 -14.60
C PHE A 88 -12.85 -5.45 -15.94
N ASP A 89 -12.18 -6.06 -16.91
CA ASP A 89 -12.79 -6.42 -18.20
C ASP A 89 -13.80 -7.55 -18.02
N TYR A 90 -13.49 -8.55 -17.18
CA TYR A 90 -14.45 -9.57 -16.76
C TYR A 90 -15.71 -8.94 -16.10
N LEU A 91 -15.54 -7.97 -15.20
CA LEU A 91 -16.66 -7.26 -14.57
C LEU A 91 -17.50 -6.39 -15.54
N LEU A 92 -16.90 -5.89 -16.61
CA LEU A 92 -17.60 -5.07 -17.61
C LEU A 92 -18.51 -5.95 -18.48
N ASN A 93 -18.04 -7.15 -18.80
CA ASN A 93 -18.75 -8.15 -19.62
C ASN A 93 -19.75 -9.00 -18.82
N ALA A 94 -19.63 -9.04 -17.49
CA ALA A 94 -20.57 -9.76 -16.63
C ALA A 94 -21.95 -9.07 -16.58
N GLU A 95 -23.01 -9.82 -16.90
CA GLU A 95 -24.39 -9.33 -16.98
C GLU A 95 -24.95 -8.91 -15.61
N ASN A 96 -24.63 -9.66 -14.56
CA ASN A 96 -25.18 -9.50 -13.20
C ASN A 96 -24.43 -8.45 -12.35
N LYS A 97 -24.50 -7.18 -12.75
CA LYS A 97 -23.73 -6.07 -12.13
C LYS A 97 -24.06 -5.81 -10.65
N GLU A 98 -25.23 -6.18 -10.16
CA GLU A 98 -25.67 -5.89 -8.79
C GLU A 98 -24.96 -6.73 -7.71
N THR A 99 -24.52 -7.95 -8.05
CA THR A 99 -23.80 -8.84 -7.12
C THR A 99 -22.29 -8.59 -7.11
N LEU A 100 -21.77 -7.77 -8.04
CA LEU A 100 -20.34 -7.61 -8.24
C LEU A 100 -19.68 -6.63 -7.25
N PRO A 101 -18.46 -6.94 -6.76
CA PRO A 101 -17.73 -6.02 -5.89
C PRO A 101 -17.24 -4.77 -6.65
N SER A 102 -17.33 -3.61 -5.99
CA SER A 102 -16.85 -2.34 -6.54
C SER A 102 -15.35 -2.39 -6.92
N LYS A 103 -14.98 -1.75 -8.04
CA LYS A 103 -13.57 -1.63 -8.51
C LYS A 103 -12.61 -1.12 -7.42
N SER A 104 -13.05 -0.25 -6.51
CA SER A 104 -12.22 0.20 -5.37
C SER A 104 -12.00 -0.88 -4.31
N ALA A 105 -13.02 -1.72 -4.07
CA ALA A 105 -12.93 -2.84 -3.15
C ALA A 105 -12.00 -3.93 -3.70
N ILE A 106 -12.06 -4.21 -5.01
CA ILE A 106 -11.17 -5.18 -5.68
C ILE A 106 -9.70 -4.74 -5.59
N ARG A 107 -9.36 -3.47 -5.89
CA ARG A 107 -7.97 -2.99 -5.74
C ARG A 107 -7.46 -3.21 -4.31
N LYS A 108 -8.27 -2.87 -3.30
CA LYS A 108 -7.95 -3.08 -1.87
C LYS A 108 -7.88 -4.56 -1.48
N ALA A 109 -8.70 -5.42 -2.06
CA ALA A 109 -8.65 -6.86 -1.88
C ALA A 109 -7.34 -7.42 -2.43
N LEU A 110 -6.94 -7.03 -3.64
CA LEU A 110 -5.67 -7.44 -4.25
C LEU A 110 -4.46 -6.91 -3.47
N THR A 111 -4.48 -5.66 -2.98
CA THR A 111 -3.44 -5.17 -2.05
C THR A 111 -3.38 -6.02 -0.77
N THR A 112 -4.53 -6.42 -0.21
CA THR A 112 -4.58 -7.33 0.95
C THR A 112 -3.95 -8.69 0.63
N TYR A 113 -4.29 -9.23 -0.55
CA TYR A 113 -3.86 -10.54 -1.01
C TYR A 113 -2.33 -10.59 -1.20
N THR A 114 -1.73 -9.58 -1.83
CA THR A 114 -0.28 -9.53 -2.11
C THR A 114 0.58 -9.22 -0.88
N HIS A 115 0.04 -8.51 0.12
CA HIS A 115 0.75 -8.27 1.39
C HIS A 115 0.58 -9.41 2.42
N ASN A 116 -0.14 -10.47 2.06
CA ASN A 116 -0.33 -11.62 2.93
C ASN A 116 0.93 -12.50 2.97
N ARG A 117 1.21 -13.06 4.14
CA ARG A 117 2.38 -13.93 4.41
C ARG A 117 2.46 -15.12 3.44
N PHE A 118 1.33 -15.71 3.04
CA PHE A 118 1.36 -16.87 2.15
C PHE A 118 1.81 -16.46 0.73
N TYR A 119 1.28 -15.36 0.18
CA TYR A 119 1.70 -14.82 -1.10
C TYR A 119 3.20 -14.51 -1.14
N LEU A 120 3.68 -13.76 -0.15
CA LEU A 120 5.10 -13.39 -0.04
C LEU A 120 6.04 -14.60 0.09
N LYS A 121 5.54 -15.73 0.61
CA LYS A 121 6.29 -16.99 0.71
C LYS A 121 6.41 -17.71 -0.64
N GLU A 122 5.38 -17.66 -1.48
CA GLU A 122 5.40 -18.32 -2.81
C GLU A 122 6.06 -17.44 -3.89
N CYS A 123 6.31 -16.15 -3.61
CA CYS A 123 7.09 -15.26 -4.47
C CYS A 123 8.59 -15.55 -4.41
N VAL A 124 9.00 -16.69 -4.97
CA VAL A 124 10.41 -17.11 -5.10
C VAL A 124 10.95 -16.92 -6.52
N LEU A 125 12.27 -16.92 -6.67
CA LEU A 125 12.94 -16.88 -7.98
C LEU A 125 12.43 -17.99 -8.90
N ASP A 126 12.26 -17.68 -10.19
CA ASP A 126 11.79 -18.58 -11.25
C ASP A 126 10.39 -19.18 -11.05
N ALA A 127 9.64 -18.76 -10.01
CA ALA A 127 8.24 -19.12 -9.90
C ALA A 127 7.41 -18.49 -11.03
N TYR A 128 6.53 -19.27 -11.64
CA TYR A 128 5.62 -18.79 -12.67
C TYR A 128 4.45 -18.02 -12.04
N ARG A 129 4.18 -16.83 -12.59
CA ARG A 129 2.95 -16.08 -12.32
C ARG A 129 1.77 -16.74 -13.03
N ILE A 130 0.60 -16.59 -12.44
CA ILE A 130 -0.63 -17.24 -12.90
C ILE A 130 -1.69 -16.19 -13.24
N ASP A 131 -2.39 -16.40 -14.35
CA ASP A 131 -3.50 -15.56 -14.83
C ASP A 131 -4.86 -16.00 -14.23
N LEU A 132 -5.97 -15.43 -14.72
CA LEU A 132 -7.32 -15.81 -14.25
C LEU A 132 -7.73 -17.25 -14.65
N ASN A 133 -7.22 -17.76 -15.77
CA ASN A 133 -7.54 -19.08 -16.30
C ASN A 133 -6.78 -20.22 -15.61
N GLY A 134 -5.71 -19.89 -14.88
CA GLY A 134 -4.81 -20.82 -14.21
C GLY A 134 -3.51 -21.08 -14.99
N ASP A 135 -3.28 -20.36 -16.09
CA ASP A 135 -2.17 -20.57 -17.00
C ASP A 135 -0.91 -19.81 -16.56
N LYS A 136 0.25 -20.43 -16.84
CA LYS A 136 1.56 -19.87 -16.50
C LYS A 136 1.90 -18.72 -17.45
N THR A 137 2.17 -17.54 -16.88
CA THR A 137 2.64 -16.35 -17.60
C THR A 137 4.14 -16.14 -17.30
N THR A 138 4.55 -14.91 -16.99
CA THR A 138 5.95 -14.51 -16.72
C THR A 138 6.50 -15.17 -15.45
N THR A 139 7.80 -15.46 -15.42
CA THR A 139 8.53 -15.83 -14.20
C THR A 139 8.77 -14.63 -13.27
N ILE A 140 9.02 -14.88 -11.98
CA ILE A 140 9.45 -13.86 -11.02
C ILE A 140 10.95 -13.62 -11.17
N THR A 141 11.33 -12.34 -11.24
CA THR A 141 12.74 -11.93 -11.32
C THR A 141 13.43 -11.99 -9.95
N GLN A 142 14.76 -12.10 -9.93
CA GLN A 142 15.54 -12.14 -8.68
C GLN A 142 15.26 -10.94 -7.77
N GLN A 143 15.18 -9.73 -8.33
CA GLN A 143 14.92 -8.50 -7.57
C GLN A 143 13.54 -8.52 -6.89
N GLU A 144 12.52 -9.06 -7.56
CA GLU A 144 11.17 -9.20 -6.99
C GLU A 144 11.12 -10.25 -5.87
N ALA A 145 11.85 -11.36 -6.02
CA ALA A 145 11.96 -12.40 -4.98
C ALA A 145 12.71 -11.90 -3.74
N GLU A 146 13.79 -11.14 -3.92
CA GLU A 146 14.55 -10.49 -2.84
C GLU A 146 13.68 -9.48 -2.08
N TYR A 147 12.92 -8.64 -2.80
CA TYR A 147 11.98 -7.69 -2.21
C TYR A 147 10.84 -8.38 -1.45
N ALA A 148 10.25 -9.44 -2.01
CA ALA A 148 9.22 -10.23 -1.33
C ALA A 148 9.73 -10.87 -0.04
N LYS A 149 10.97 -11.38 -0.04
CA LYS A 149 11.65 -11.93 1.14
C LYS A 149 11.89 -10.86 2.21
N GLU A 150 12.35 -9.66 1.85
CA GLU A 150 12.56 -8.57 2.80
C GLU A 150 11.26 -8.17 3.52
N ILE A 151 10.16 -8.06 2.77
CA ILE A 151 8.82 -7.78 3.31
C ILE A 151 8.33 -8.94 4.19
N PHE A 152 8.54 -10.20 3.77
CA PHE A 152 8.19 -11.38 4.56
C PHE A 152 8.90 -11.38 5.92
N ASP A 153 10.20 -11.12 5.96
CA ASP A 153 10.99 -11.10 7.20
C ASP A 153 10.55 -9.95 8.13
N ARG A 154 10.29 -8.77 7.56
CA ARG A 154 9.72 -7.61 8.27
C ARG A 154 8.38 -7.94 8.95
N TYR A 155 7.46 -8.61 8.23
CA TYR A 155 6.19 -9.04 8.81
C TYR A 155 6.34 -10.22 9.79
N SER A 156 7.25 -11.15 9.53
CA SER A 156 7.53 -12.31 10.39
C SER A 156 8.03 -11.86 11.77
N ALA A 157 8.95 -10.89 11.82
CA ALA A 157 9.41 -10.26 13.06
C ALA A 157 8.26 -9.58 13.82
N ALA A 158 7.50 -8.71 13.15
CA ALA A 158 6.36 -8.00 13.75
C ALA A 158 5.26 -8.96 14.27
N PHE A 159 5.04 -10.10 13.60
CA PHE A 159 4.08 -11.12 14.03
C PHE A 159 4.58 -11.91 15.25
N LYS A 160 5.88 -12.26 15.29
CA LYS A 160 6.50 -12.91 16.46
C LYS A 160 6.36 -12.06 17.72
N GLU A 161 6.67 -10.77 17.65
CA GLU A 161 6.54 -9.87 18.81
C GLU A 161 5.08 -9.70 19.25
N LYS A 162 4.13 -9.50 18.31
CA LYS A 162 2.69 -9.46 18.64
C LYS A 162 2.20 -10.76 19.29
N LYS A 163 2.73 -11.93 18.91
CA LYS A 163 2.40 -13.22 19.52
C LYS A 163 2.97 -13.33 20.95
N LYS A 164 4.21 -12.87 21.18
CA LYS A 164 4.83 -12.82 22.52
C LYS A 164 4.04 -11.92 23.48
N LEU A 165 3.69 -10.71 23.05
CA LEU A 165 2.91 -9.74 23.85
C LEU A 165 1.55 -10.34 24.28
N LYS A 166 0.76 -10.85 23.32
CA LYS A 166 -0.52 -11.53 23.61
C LYS A 166 -0.40 -12.74 24.53
N HIS A 167 0.73 -13.46 24.48
CA HIS A 167 0.97 -14.56 25.40
C HIS A 167 1.32 -14.08 26.81
N ARG A 168 2.07 -12.97 26.93
CA ARG A 168 2.38 -12.32 28.22
C ARG A 168 1.12 -11.75 28.89
N GLU A 169 0.29 -11.03 28.12
CA GLU A 169 -1.01 -10.50 28.57
C GLU A 169 -1.90 -11.63 29.12
N LYS A 170 -2.10 -12.71 28.35
CA LYS A 170 -2.89 -13.88 28.80
C LYS A 170 -2.32 -14.59 30.02
N ARG A 171 -1.01 -14.50 30.28
CA ARG A 171 -0.39 -15.02 31.52
C ARG A 171 -0.68 -14.10 32.71
N GLN A 172 -0.61 -12.78 32.52
CA GLN A 172 -0.93 -11.78 33.54
C GLN A 172 -2.42 -11.81 33.92
N GLU A 173 -3.33 -11.90 32.94
CA GLU A 173 -4.76 -12.07 33.20
C GLU A 173 -5.07 -13.33 34.02
N LYS A 174 -4.40 -14.45 33.73
CA LYS A 174 -4.55 -15.69 34.48
C LYS A 174 -4.03 -15.58 35.91
N PHE A 175 -2.92 -14.87 36.12
CA PHE A 175 -2.36 -14.61 37.44
C PHE A 175 -3.31 -13.75 38.28
N ASN A 176 -3.79 -12.62 37.74
CA ASN A 176 -4.72 -11.72 38.44
C ASN A 176 -6.11 -12.35 38.69
N ARG A 177 -6.49 -13.40 37.95
CA ARG A 177 -7.76 -14.13 38.13
C ARG A 177 -7.72 -15.24 39.17
N GLN A 178 -6.55 -15.60 39.72
CA GLN A 178 -6.47 -16.58 40.79
C GLN A 178 -6.76 -15.88 42.13
N PRO A 179 -7.87 -16.20 42.83
CA PRO A 179 -8.08 -15.68 44.17
C PRO A 179 -7.00 -16.23 45.11
N LEU A 180 -6.45 -15.36 45.94
CA LEU A 180 -5.60 -15.76 47.06
C LEU A 180 -6.42 -16.67 47.98
N LYS A 181 -6.20 -17.98 47.91
CA LYS A 181 -6.71 -18.92 48.90
C LYS A 181 -6.06 -18.56 50.24
N ARG A 182 -6.87 -17.98 51.12
CA ARG A 182 -6.59 -17.86 52.55
C ARG A 182 -7.01 -19.14 53.26
#